data_AF-A0A1J4T775-F1
#
_entry.id   AF-A0A1J4T775-F1
#
_cell.length_a   1.000
_cell.length_b   1.000
_cell.length_c   1.000
_cell.angle_alpha   90.00
_cell.angle_beta   90.00
_cell.angle_gamma   90.00
#
_symmetry.space_group_name_H-M   'P 1'
#
loop_
_entity.id
_entity.type
_entity.pdbx_description
1 polymer ?
#
loop_
_entity_poly.entity_id
_entity_poly.type
_entity_poly.pdbx_seq_one_letter_code
_entity_poly.pdbx_strand_id
1 'polypeptide(L)'
;MEVVYYFDNDLNLCPVKKYLELKDLNPDRKLRILAELDQKIEYVRQNDGRPMPPISEPLHNYSFFEIKTRKDRNIVIRVLYFRYKSQIVLLNAFEKPDNYNTTKEKKIIEKYYNLTNQYYNQFKLSPKNYEKYQ
;
A
#
# COMPACT_ATOMS: atom_id res chain seq x y z
N MET A 1 -12.85 -5.52 10.54
CA MET A 1 -11.77 -6.35 9.93
C MET A 1 -10.44 -6.00 10.58
N GLU A 2 -9.53 -6.95 10.70
CA GLU A 2 -8.15 -6.71 11.19
C GLU A 2 -7.29 -6.17 10.03
N VAL A 3 -6.43 -5.18 10.28
CA VAL A 3 -5.44 -4.74 9.31
C VAL A 3 -4.12 -5.43 9.61
N VAL A 4 -3.44 -5.93 8.59
CA VAL A 4 -2.15 -6.62 8.73
C VAL A 4 -1.19 -6.18 7.62
N TYR A 5 0.10 -6.21 7.91
CA TYR A 5 1.14 -6.06 6.91
C TYR A 5 1.49 -7.42 6.32
N TYR A 6 1.50 -7.54 5.00
CA TYR A 6 2.13 -8.68 4.34
C TYR A 6 3.59 -8.79 4.78
N PHE A 7 4.02 -10.00 5.13
CA PHE A 7 5.40 -10.30 5.49
C PHE A 7 6.04 -11.19 4.41
N ASP A 8 7.10 -10.67 3.79
CA ASP A 8 7.91 -11.39 2.83
C ASP A 8 8.94 -12.23 3.58
N ASN A 9 8.78 -13.56 3.56
CA ASN A 9 9.68 -14.48 4.25
C ASN A 9 11.07 -14.52 3.61
N ASP A 10 11.18 -14.34 2.29
CA ASP A 10 12.45 -14.45 1.58
C ASP A 10 13.34 -13.24 1.89
N LEU A 11 12.71 -12.05 1.99
CA LEU A 11 13.38 -10.80 2.33
C LEU A 11 13.37 -10.49 3.84
N ASN A 12 12.66 -11.29 4.65
CA ASN A 12 12.46 -11.12 6.09
C ASN A 12 12.00 -9.69 6.47
N LEU A 13 11.01 -9.16 5.74
CA LEU A 13 10.49 -7.80 5.96
C LEU A 13 9.02 -7.64 5.56
N CYS A 14 8.37 -6.60 6.09
CA CYS A 14 7.10 -6.10 5.59
C CYS A 14 7.32 -4.94 4.59
N PRO A 15 6.98 -5.07 3.30
CA PRO A 15 7.29 -4.04 2.30
C PRO A 15 6.68 -2.67 2.62
N VAL A 16 5.43 -2.62 3.07
CA VAL A 16 4.75 -1.38 3.47
C VAL A 16 5.45 -0.76 4.67
N LYS A 17 5.67 -1.54 5.75
CA LYS A 17 6.33 -1.08 6.97
C LYS A 17 7.73 -0.53 6.66
N LYS A 18 8.48 -1.22 5.80
CA LYS A 18 9.81 -0.82 5.35
C LYS A 18 9.79 0.52 4.62
N TYR A 19 8.87 0.68 3.67
CA TYR A 19 8.72 1.92 2.94
C TYR A 19 8.34 3.09 3.87
N LEU A 20 7.46 2.85 4.85
CA LEU A 20 6.99 3.85 5.81
C LEU A 20 8.05 4.29 6.85
N GLU A 21 9.26 3.70 6.82
CA GLU A 21 10.41 4.26 7.53
C GLU A 21 10.74 5.69 7.06
N LEU A 22 10.41 6.04 5.80
CA LEU A 22 10.47 7.39 5.23
C LEU A 22 11.78 8.15 5.57
N LYS A 23 12.92 7.48 5.35
CA LYS A 23 14.24 7.86 5.90
C LYS A 23 14.72 9.27 5.55
N ASP A 24 14.24 9.85 4.45
CA ASP A 24 14.72 11.14 3.94
C ASP A 24 13.77 12.31 4.23
N LEU A 25 12.73 12.11 5.06
CA LEU A 25 11.78 13.14 5.43
C LEU A 25 12.09 13.73 6.80
N ASN A 26 11.88 15.04 6.95
CA ASN A 26 11.93 15.67 8.27
C ASN A 26 10.86 15.05 9.21
N PRO A 27 11.10 15.05 10.54
CA PRO A 27 10.23 14.35 11.49
C PRO A 27 8.77 14.79 11.46
N ASP A 28 8.50 16.09 11.43
CA ASP A 28 7.13 16.63 11.46
C ASP A 28 6.34 16.24 10.21
N ARG A 29 6.99 16.30 9.05
CA ARG A 29 6.39 15.94 7.77
C ARG A 29 6.15 14.44 7.68
N LYS A 30 7.10 13.64 8.16
CA LYS A 30 6.93 12.19 8.30
C LYS A 30 5.72 11.88 9.17
N LEU A 31 5.62 12.49 10.35
CA LEU A 31 4.51 12.28 11.28
C LEU A 31 3.17 12.63 10.63
N ARG A 32 3.07 13.77 9.92
CA ARG A 32 1.85 14.17 9.21
C ARG A 32 1.43 13.16 8.16
N ILE A 33 2.36 12.69 7.33
CA ILE A 33 2.07 11.70 6.28
C ILE A 33 1.60 10.37 6.89
N LEU A 34 2.27 9.92 7.95
CA LEU A 34 1.90 8.68 8.63
C LEU A 34 0.51 8.79 9.28
N ALA A 35 0.20 9.91 9.94
CA ALA A 35 -1.12 10.15 10.52
C ALA A 35 -2.23 10.20 9.45
N GLU A 36 -2.00 10.87 8.32
CA GLU A 36 -2.96 10.91 7.21
C GLU A 36 -3.18 9.52 6.60
N LEU A 37 -2.11 8.74 6.43
CA LEU A 37 -2.20 7.39 5.90
C LEU A 37 -2.93 6.46 6.87
N ASP A 38 -2.63 6.55 8.17
CA ASP A 38 -3.29 5.76 9.21
C ASP A 38 -4.80 6.05 9.24
N GLN A 39 -5.18 7.34 9.21
CA GLN A 39 -6.59 7.74 9.13
C GLN A 39 -7.30 7.14 7.90
N LYS A 40 -6.62 7.08 6.74
CA LYS A 40 -7.18 6.50 5.52
C LYS A 40 -7.30 4.98 5.60
N ILE A 41 -6.32 4.30 6.18
CA ILE A 41 -6.36 2.85 6.41
C ILE A 41 -7.51 2.53 7.37
N GLU A 42 -7.66 3.31 8.43
CA GLU A 42 -8.74 3.17 9.40
C GLU A 42 -10.12 3.41 8.76
N TYR A 43 -10.24 4.44 7.93
CA TYR A 43 -11.47 4.70 7.17
C TYR A 43 -11.82 3.51 6.25
N VAL A 44 -10.84 2.96 5.53
CA VAL A 44 -11.01 1.76 4.71
C VAL A 44 -11.42 0.57 5.57
N ARG A 45 -10.84 0.40 6.76
CA ARG A 45 -11.17 -0.66 7.73
C ARG A 45 -12.60 -0.57 8.23
N GLN A 46 -13.08 0.63 8.55
CA GLN A 46 -14.45 0.91 8.98
C GLN A 46 -15.47 0.63 7.88
N ASN A 47 -15.06 0.71 6.62
CA ASN A 47 -15.89 0.42 5.44
C ASN A 47 -15.64 -1.01 4.90
N ASP A 48 -15.36 -1.96 5.79
CA ASP A 48 -15.11 -3.38 5.49
C ASP A 48 -14.04 -3.63 4.42
N GLY A 49 -13.06 -2.72 4.29
CA GLY A 49 -11.98 -2.82 3.30
C GLY A 49 -12.40 -2.53 1.86
N ARG A 50 -13.64 -2.12 1.60
CA ARG A 50 -14.11 -1.82 0.25
C ARG A 50 -13.42 -0.55 -0.28
N PRO A 51 -13.10 -0.47 -1.59
CA PRO A 51 -12.55 0.75 -2.16
C PRO A 51 -13.61 1.87 -2.12
N MET A 52 -13.21 3.05 -1.61
CA MET A 52 -14.05 4.22 -1.42
C MET A 52 -13.36 5.45 -2.01
N PRO A 53 -13.66 5.82 -3.27
CA PRO A 53 -13.09 7.02 -3.88
C PRO A 53 -13.48 8.29 -3.10
N PRO A 54 -12.57 9.28 -2.97
CA PRO A 54 -11.23 9.35 -3.58
C PRO A 54 -10.12 8.73 -2.71
N ILE A 55 -10.45 8.13 -1.57
CA ILE A 55 -9.46 7.61 -0.59
C ILE A 55 -8.81 6.33 -1.11
N SER A 56 -9.63 5.40 -1.61
CA SER A 56 -9.17 4.15 -2.18
C SER A 56 -9.92 3.75 -3.44
N GLU A 57 -9.21 3.12 -4.36
CA GLU A 57 -9.71 2.78 -5.68
C GLU A 57 -9.25 1.38 -6.12
N PRO A 58 -10.03 0.68 -6.95
CA PRO A 58 -9.58 -0.54 -7.61
C PRO A 58 -8.50 -0.23 -8.64
N LEU A 59 -7.50 -1.11 -8.71
CA LEU A 59 -6.49 -1.04 -9.75
C LEU A 59 -6.91 -1.92 -10.92
N HIS A 60 -7.00 -1.33 -12.12
CA HIS A 60 -7.39 -2.06 -13.32
C HIS A 60 -6.42 -3.21 -13.61
N ASN A 61 -6.95 -4.39 -13.97
CA ASN A 61 -6.22 -5.65 -14.22
C ASN A 61 -5.56 -6.31 -13.00
N TYR A 62 -5.80 -5.81 -11.79
CA TYR A 62 -5.27 -6.42 -10.57
C TYR A 62 -6.38 -6.69 -9.55
N SER A 63 -6.18 -7.71 -8.70
CA SER A 63 -7.16 -8.11 -7.66
C SER A 63 -6.94 -7.41 -6.31
N PHE A 64 -6.37 -6.21 -6.36
CA PHE A 64 -6.06 -5.38 -5.19
C PHE A 64 -6.42 -3.92 -5.47
N PHE A 65 -6.47 -3.13 -4.39
CA PHE A 65 -6.89 -1.74 -4.36
C PHE A 65 -5.69 -0.86 -3.97
N GLU A 66 -5.79 0.44 -4.21
CA GLU A 66 -4.81 1.43 -3.79
C GLU A 66 -5.41 2.44 -2.81
N ILE A 67 -4.68 2.77 -1.75
CA ILE A 67 -4.90 3.95 -0.89
C ILE A 67 -3.93 5.04 -1.34
N LYS A 68 -4.43 6.27 -1.48
CA LYS A 68 -3.65 7.41 -1.97
C LYS A 68 -3.37 8.40 -0.84
N THR A 69 -2.10 8.71 -0.58
CA THR A 69 -1.69 9.76 0.39
C THR A 69 -0.69 10.70 -0.25
N ARG A 70 -0.95 12.01 -0.23
CA ARG A 70 -0.06 12.97 -0.88
C ARG A 70 1.20 13.16 -0.04
N LYS A 71 2.37 12.94 -0.65
CA LYS A 71 3.67 13.21 -0.01
C LYS A 71 4.09 14.66 -0.26
N ASP A 72 3.97 15.10 -1.51
CA ASP A 72 4.33 16.42 -2.03
C ASP A 72 3.32 16.89 -3.08
N ARG A 73 3.47 18.14 -3.55
CA ARG A 73 2.67 18.71 -4.64
C ARG A 73 2.55 17.78 -5.85
N ASN A 74 3.63 17.07 -6.21
CA ASN A 74 3.70 16.24 -7.42
C ASN A 74 3.93 14.75 -7.12
N ILE A 75 3.93 14.34 -5.85
CA ILE A 75 4.26 12.95 -5.46
C ILE A 75 3.19 12.45 -4.52
N VAL A 76 2.67 11.27 -4.83
CA VAL A 76 1.63 10.62 -4.03
C VAL A 76 2.08 9.20 -3.71
N ILE A 77 2.01 8.86 -2.43
CA ILE A 77 2.25 7.51 -1.92
C ILE A 77 1.04 6.66 -2.29
N ARG A 78 1.31 5.46 -2.80
CA ARG A 78 0.32 4.40 -3.01
C ARG A 78 0.61 3.29 -2.04
N VAL A 79 -0.38 2.94 -1.21
CA VAL A 79 -0.37 1.70 -0.44
C VAL A 79 -1.34 0.74 -1.10
N LEU A 80 -0.83 -0.39 -1.57
CA LEU A 80 -1.63 -1.42 -2.22
C LEU A 80 -2.10 -2.44 -1.21
N TYR A 81 -3.37 -2.77 -1.24
CA TYR A 81 -3.99 -3.68 -0.29
C TYR A 81 -5.08 -4.53 -0.92
N PHE A 82 -5.46 -5.62 -0.24
CA PHE A 82 -6.64 -6.37 -0.62
C PHE A 82 -7.36 -6.93 0.59
N ARG A 83 -8.57 -7.44 0.36
CA ARG A 83 -9.41 -8.06 1.38
C ARG A 83 -9.21 -9.57 1.33
N TYR A 84 -8.93 -10.19 2.47
CA TYR A 84 -8.83 -11.63 2.61
C TYR A 84 -9.55 -12.09 3.88
N LYS A 85 -10.67 -12.79 3.73
CA LYS A 85 -11.54 -13.20 4.85
C LYS A 85 -11.89 -11.99 5.74
N SER A 86 -11.53 -12.02 7.03
CA SER A 86 -11.74 -10.95 8.01
C SER A 86 -10.60 -9.92 8.07
N GLN A 87 -9.64 -9.97 7.14
CA GLN A 87 -8.43 -9.16 7.14
C GLN A 87 -8.33 -8.22 5.94
N ILE A 88 -7.70 -7.07 6.17
CA ILE A 88 -7.19 -6.14 5.17
C ILE A 88 -5.67 -6.30 5.17
N VAL A 89 -5.12 -6.78 4.06
CA VAL A 89 -3.70 -7.09 3.94
C VAL A 89 -3.02 -5.98 3.14
N LEU A 90 -2.11 -5.25 3.77
CA LEU A 90 -1.30 -4.22 3.13
C LEU A 90 -0.09 -4.89 2.48
N LEU A 91 -0.03 -4.87 1.14
CA LEU A 91 0.91 -5.66 0.34
C LEU A 91 2.23 -4.93 0.06
N ASN A 92 2.13 -3.71 -0.47
CA ASN A 92 3.29 -2.93 -0.92
C ASN A 92 3.01 -1.44 -0.86
N ALA A 93 4.07 -0.62 -0.78
CA ALA A 93 3.96 0.83 -0.82
C ALA A 93 5.09 1.45 -1.65
N PHE A 94 4.76 2.49 -2.42
CA PHE A 94 5.71 3.18 -3.28
C PHE A 94 5.22 4.59 -3.66
N GLU A 95 6.10 5.37 -4.27
CA GLU A 95 5.81 6.72 -4.76
C GLU A 95 5.40 6.69 -6.22
N LYS A 96 4.37 7.44 -6.53
CA LYS A 96 3.89 7.67 -7.89
C LYS A 96 3.80 9.18 -8.13
N PRO A 97 4.37 9.70 -9.22
CA PRO A 97 4.11 11.07 -9.62
C PRO A 97 2.61 11.30 -9.81
N ASP A 98 2.08 12.45 -9.35
CA ASP A 98 0.66 12.79 -9.50
C ASP A 98 0.29 12.86 -10.99
N ASN A 99 1.24 13.36 -11.80
CA ASN A 99 1.19 13.35 -13.26
C ASN A 99 2.41 12.59 -13.80
N TYR A 100 2.16 11.56 -14.61
CA TYR A 100 3.18 10.82 -15.35
C TYR A 100 2.64 10.50 -16.73
N ASN A 101 3.46 10.69 -17.77
CA ASN A 101 3.03 10.48 -19.15
C ASN A 101 4.06 9.69 -19.97
N THR A 102 5.28 9.53 -19.46
CA THR A 102 6.35 8.86 -20.21
C THR A 102 6.21 7.35 -20.11
N THR A 103 6.63 6.65 -21.18
CA THR A 103 6.69 5.18 -21.21
C THR A 103 7.60 4.63 -20.10
N LYS A 104 8.67 5.35 -19.75
CA LYS A 104 9.60 4.95 -18.69
C LYS A 104 8.92 4.93 -17.33
N GLU A 105 8.20 5.99 -16.98
CA GLU A 105 7.45 6.07 -15.72
C GLU A 105 6.38 4.97 -15.65
N LYS A 106 5.61 4.79 -16.74
CA LYS A 106 4.61 3.72 -16.83
C LYS A 106 5.20 2.35 -16.53
N LYS A 107 6.35 2.02 -17.14
CA LYS A 107 7.08 0.76 -16.90
C LYS A 107 7.56 0.62 -15.45
N ILE A 108 8.01 1.70 -14.81
CA ILE A 108 8.43 1.67 -13.40
C ILE A 108 7.23 1.36 -12.49
N ILE A 109 6.11 2.04 -12.72
CA ILE A 109 4.87 1.83 -11.95
C ILE A 109 4.36 0.40 -12.14
N GLU A 110 4.37 -0.10 -13.37
CA GLU A 110 3.98 -1.47 -13.70
C GLU A 110 4.85 -2.52 -13.00
N LYS A 111 6.16 -2.27 -12.82
CA LYS A 111 7.02 -3.15 -12.02
C LYS A 111 6.53 -3.26 -10.57
N TYR A 112 6.14 -2.16 -9.94
CA TYR A 112 5.58 -2.20 -8.58
C TYR A 112 4.27 -2.98 -8.53
N TYR A 113 3.40 -2.84 -9.54
CA TYR A 113 2.16 -3.59 -9.60
C TYR A 113 2.41 -5.10 -9.81
N ASN A 114 3.34 -5.47 -10.68
CA ASN A 114 3.69 -6.87 -10.92
C ASN A 114 4.32 -7.51 -9.68
N LEU A 115 5.23 -6.79 -8.99
CA LEU A 115 5.79 -7.24 -7.72
C LEU A 115 4.70 -7.42 -6.66
N THR A 116 3.77 -6.47 -6.57
CA THR A 116 2.65 -6.57 -5.62
C THR A 116 1.73 -7.75 -5.94
N ASN A 117 1.56 -8.08 -7.22
CA ASN A 117 0.81 -9.26 -7.63
C ASN A 117 1.51 -10.58 -7.19
N GLN A 118 2.84 -10.60 -7.14
CA GLN A 118 3.59 -11.71 -6.56
C GLN A 118 3.31 -11.84 -5.05
N TYR A 119 3.38 -10.74 -4.30
CA TYR A 119 3.04 -10.73 -2.86
C TYR A 119 1.60 -11.18 -2.60
N TYR A 120 0.65 -10.73 -3.42
CA TYR A 120 -0.74 -11.18 -3.37
C TYR A 120 -0.88 -12.71 -3.54
N ASN A 121 -0.20 -13.28 -4.53
CA ASN A 121 -0.23 -14.72 -4.79
C ASN A 121 0.46 -15.50 -3.66
N GLN A 122 1.61 -15.03 -3.18
CA GLN A 122 2.33 -15.64 -2.05
C GLN A 122 1.49 -15.63 -0.77
N PHE A 123 0.85 -14.51 -0.43
CA PHE A 123 -0.03 -14.45 0.74
C PHE A 123 -1.21 -15.42 0.62
N LYS A 124 -1.82 -15.55 -0.56
CA LYS A 124 -2.90 -16.52 -0.78
C LYS A 124 -2.47 -17.97 -0.53
N LEU A 125 -1.23 -18.31 -0.88
CA LEU A 125 -0.65 -19.63 -0.62
C LEU A 125 -0.31 -19.82 0.87
N SER A 126 0.11 -18.76 1.56
CA SER A 126 0.51 -18.78 2.97
C SER A 126 -0.07 -17.60 3.76
N PRO A 127 -1.37 -17.64 4.10
CA PRO A 127 -2.09 -16.49 4.69
C PRO A 127 -1.73 -16.21 6.15
N LYS A 128 -0.74 -16.93 6.70
CA LYS A 128 -0.17 -16.70 8.04
C LYS A 128 1.07 -15.80 8.00
N ASN A 129 1.59 -15.48 6.81
CA ASN A 129 2.78 -14.64 6.65
C ASN A 129 2.37 -13.16 6.71
N TYR A 130 2.16 -12.68 7.93
CA TYR A 130 1.87 -11.28 8.19
C TYR A 130 2.39 -10.82 9.54
N GLU A 131 2.57 -9.51 9.65
CA GLU A 131 2.71 -8.81 10.92
C GLU A 131 1.42 -8.05 11.23
N LYS A 132 1.08 -7.91 12.52
CA LYS A 132 -0.06 -7.10 12.95
C LYS A 132 0.20 -5.62 12.66
N TYR A 133 -0.85 -4.91 12.28
CA TYR A 133 -0.84 -3.46 12.22
C TYR A 133 -0.82 -2.89 13.65
N GLN A 134 0.16 -2.02 13.96
CA GLN A 134 0.36 -1.39 15.26
C GLN A 134 0.62 0.10 15.08
#